data_AF-A0A1U6H681-F1
#
_entry.id   AF-A0A1U6H681-F1
#
_cell.length_a   1.000
_cell.length_b   1.000
_cell.length_c   1.000
_cell.angle_alpha   90.00
_cell.angle_beta   90.00
_cell.angle_gamma   90.00
#
_symmetry.space_group_name_H-M   'P 1'
#
loop_
_entity.id
_entity.type
_entity.pdbx_description
1 polymer ?
#
loop_
_entity_poly.entity_id
_entity_poly.type
_entity_poly.pdbx_seq_one_letter_code
_entity_poly.pdbx_strand_id
1 'polypeptide(L)'
;MRVAFFGDITGAAGLDHLCSRLGEFRRREAIDLVIVNADNSAITGPHPMGGSGTTLHHVNRLKAAGADIVTLGSHAFDGPEANLVHALPWVVRAMNAGADRPGRGWVELAVNREPLLFVNLCVTDIGNAPSDPWEAWQSLPTRERVIVHAVGNPHDVRVFGHAVDGSVDVVFGTLGHEASRHDHRLPRGTMLVTDVGMVGPNAGIGGFSPEWAVSAFTGAAPDPQPYALLGGDMVCDGVVATLGAGPLNRLERVPEDLGANGSAPMVAEPEQRGDDRTYLRIGLIADPHVDLDPPKEVRWHNPYRLKESPELFARAFERCRQEGADLVVVLGDLSDRGDAAAFERVLQEAEALGCWAWLLPGNHDVGDGGKRLREMTQGRSSGLVSQGPFSGQRLAGGIQLAALDLEASDEPWVAQSRGSLAPMLAGDELRCLFAHYPLVPTAAEVRRAGFKHAGDLRDFAEVHAAVMRCPMPQIVFSGHLHLRGEWVRDNVLAIACGPLIEAPHEIAIVDLAKVDGLWTIARRCISIRAFDEEVLPVLCGTAGSWVYTSRGWQAA
;
A
#
# COMPACT_ATOMS: atom_id res chain seq x y z
N MET A 1 -17.18 -2.80 -25.14
CA MET A 1 -16.51 -3.20 -23.88
C MET A 1 -15.03 -2.88 -23.99
N ARG A 2 -14.40 -2.33 -22.96
CA ARG A 2 -12.96 -2.04 -22.90
C ARG A 2 -12.33 -2.88 -21.79
N VAL A 3 -11.36 -3.70 -22.16
CA VAL A 3 -10.69 -4.65 -21.27
C VAL A 3 -9.24 -4.25 -21.15
N ALA A 4 -8.75 -4.00 -19.93
CA ALA A 4 -7.33 -3.82 -19.68
C ALA A 4 -6.73 -5.13 -19.16
N PHE A 5 -5.60 -5.52 -19.73
CA PHE A 5 -4.78 -6.64 -19.24
C PHE A 5 -3.38 -6.11 -18.91
N PHE A 6 -2.93 -6.28 -17.67
CA PHE A 6 -1.57 -5.97 -17.24
C PHE A 6 -0.73 -7.23 -17.16
N GLY A 7 0.53 -7.09 -17.61
CA GLY A 7 1.49 -8.19 -17.71
C GLY A 7 1.91 -8.79 -16.37
N ASP A 8 2.97 -9.59 -16.38
CA ASP A 8 3.51 -10.22 -15.17
C ASP A 8 3.87 -9.16 -14.13
N ILE A 9 3.13 -9.10 -13.03
CA ILE A 9 3.48 -8.25 -11.89
C ILE A 9 4.66 -8.92 -11.19
N THR A 10 5.78 -8.21 -11.13
CA THR A 10 7.04 -8.72 -10.60
C THR A 10 7.39 -8.00 -9.29
N GLY A 11 7.27 -8.75 -8.19
CA GLY A 11 7.59 -8.30 -6.85
C GLY A 11 6.58 -7.31 -6.24
N ALA A 12 6.80 -7.02 -4.95
CA ALA A 12 5.97 -6.08 -4.20
C ALA A 12 6.01 -4.65 -4.80
N ALA A 13 7.18 -4.23 -5.31
CA ALA A 13 7.33 -2.92 -5.96
C ALA A 13 6.47 -2.79 -7.22
N GLY A 14 6.46 -3.81 -8.10
CA GLY A 14 5.58 -3.83 -9.27
C GLY A 14 4.10 -3.82 -8.88
N LEU A 15 3.75 -4.57 -7.83
CA LEU A 15 2.39 -4.59 -7.30
C LEU A 15 1.96 -3.22 -6.76
N ASP A 16 2.80 -2.57 -5.95
CA ASP A 16 2.55 -1.22 -5.43
C ASP A 16 2.42 -0.19 -6.56
N HIS A 17 3.31 -0.31 -7.56
CA HIS A 17 3.32 0.55 -8.73
C HIS A 17 2.01 0.47 -9.50
N LEU A 18 1.50 -0.74 -9.75
CA LEU A 18 0.21 -0.92 -10.41
C LEU A 18 -0.96 -0.46 -9.53
N CYS A 19 -1.02 -0.94 -8.28
CA CYS A 19 -2.16 -0.70 -7.39
C CYS A 19 -2.43 0.78 -7.17
N SER A 20 -1.38 1.59 -7.03
CA SER A 20 -1.51 3.05 -6.82
C SER A 20 -2.07 3.82 -8.02
N ARG A 21 -2.11 3.21 -9.21
CA ARG A 21 -2.55 3.86 -10.46
C ARG A 21 -3.79 3.23 -11.08
N LEU A 22 -4.07 1.98 -10.75
CA LEU A 22 -5.08 1.16 -11.43
C LEU A 22 -6.48 1.77 -11.36
N GLY A 23 -6.88 2.30 -10.19
CA GLY A 23 -8.19 2.90 -10.00
C GLY A 23 -8.40 4.18 -10.82
N GLU A 24 -7.40 5.07 -10.88
CA GLU A 24 -7.45 6.28 -11.72
C GLU A 24 -7.46 5.91 -13.19
N PHE A 25 -6.56 5.03 -13.62
CA PHE A 25 -6.49 4.53 -14.99
C PHE A 25 -7.82 3.95 -15.45
N ARG A 26 -8.44 3.08 -14.63
CA ARG A 26 -9.75 2.48 -14.91
C ARG A 26 -10.81 3.54 -15.19
N ARG A 27 -10.87 4.61 -14.39
CA ARG A 27 -11.83 5.72 -14.56
C ARG A 27 -11.52 6.56 -15.79
N ARG A 28 -10.27 6.98 -15.94
CA ARG A 28 -9.80 7.87 -17.01
C ARG A 28 -10.00 7.24 -18.38
N GLU A 29 -9.63 5.98 -18.52
CA GLU A 29 -9.70 5.24 -19.78
C GLU A 29 -11.03 4.50 -19.99
N ALA A 30 -11.99 4.68 -19.08
CA ALA A 30 -13.29 4.02 -19.09
C ALA A 30 -13.18 2.49 -19.30
N ILE A 31 -12.36 1.83 -18.49
CA ILE A 31 -12.14 0.39 -18.55
C ILE A 31 -13.29 -0.34 -17.83
N ASP A 32 -13.92 -1.26 -18.56
CA ASP A 32 -15.05 -2.05 -18.07
C ASP A 32 -14.57 -3.28 -17.27
N LEU A 33 -13.48 -3.91 -17.72
CA LEU A 33 -12.91 -5.12 -17.15
C LEU A 33 -11.38 -4.98 -16.99
N VAL A 34 -10.87 -5.22 -15.79
CA VAL A 34 -9.44 -5.19 -15.48
C VAL A 34 -8.94 -6.59 -15.14
N ILE A 35 -7.92 -7.04 -15.85
CA ILE A 35 -7.25 -8.32 -15.68
C ILE A 35 -5.79 -8.05 -15.36
N VAL A 36 -5.23 -8.73 -14.37
CA VAL A 36 -3.83 -8.57 -13.96
C VAL A 36 -3.19 -9.93 -13.76
N ASN A 37 -1.96 -10.12 -14.22
CA ASN A 37 -1.20 -11.35 -13.98
C ASN A 37 -0.30 -11.19 -12.75
N ALA A 38 -0.56 -11.94 -11.69
CA ALA A 38 0.16 -11.84 -10.42
C ALA A 38 1.19 -12.96 -10.18
N ASP A 39 1.52 -13.74 -11.22
CA ASP A 39 2.36 -14.95 -11.13
C ASP A 39 3.71 -14.73 -10.43
N ASN A 40 4.27 -13.51 -10.55
CA ASN A 40 5.59 -13.17 -10.02
C ASN A 40 5.54 -12.09 -8.93
N SER A 41 4.36 -11.84 -8.36
CA SER A 41 4.14 -10.68 -7.49
C SER A 41 4.82 -10.80 -6.13
N ALA A 42 5.21 -12.00 -5.69
CA ALA A 42 5.90 -12.25 -4.43
C ALA A 42 7.13 -13.15 -4.61
N ILE A 43 8.19 -12.86 -3.86
CA ILE A 43 9.29 -13.82 -3.64
C ILE A 43 8.81 -14.81 -2.56
N THR A 44 8.70 -16.09 -2.92
CA THR A 44 8.16 -17.15 -2.06
C THR A 44 9.23 -18.15 -1.61
N GLY A 45 10.47 -17.99 -2.08
CA GLY A 45 11.59 -18.86 -1.75
C GLY A 45 12.92 -18.33 -2.28
N PRO A 46 14.05 -18.96 -1.94
CA PRO A 46 15.39 -18.48 -2.28
C PRO A 46 15.85 -18.83 -3.70
N HIS A 47 15.03 -19.53 -4.48
CA HIS A 47 15.42 -20.10 -5.78
C HIS A 47 14.42 -19.71 -6.88
N PRO A 48 14.86 -19.35 -8.10
CA PRO A 48 13.97 -18.95 -9.20
C PRO A 48 12.94 -20.02 -9.57
N MET A 49 13.34 -21.30 -9.54
CA MET A 49 12.41 -22.41 -9.66
C MET A 49 11.80 -22.71 -8.28
N GLY A 50 10.56 -22.29 -8.05
CA GLY A 50 9.85 -22.53 -6.78
C GLY A 50 9.86 -21.36 -5.78
N GLY A 51 10.42 -20.20 -6.14
CA GLY A 51 10.58 -19.04 -5.26
C GLY A 51 10.04 -17.73 -5.81
N SER A 52 9.29 -17.78 -6.91
CA SER A 52 8.44 -16.69 -7.39
C SER A 52 6.99 -17.14 -7.27
N GLY A 53 6.02 -16.27 -7.04
CA GLY A 53 4.63 -16.66 -6.85
C GLY A 53 3.76 -15.48 -6.44
N THR A 54 2.72 -15.75 -5.66
CA THR A 54 1.90 -14.69 -5.04
C THR A 54 1.48 -15.06 -3.63
N THR A 55 0.88 -14.11 -2.92
CA THR A 55 0.32 -14.28 -1.57
C THR A 55 -1.14 -13.87 -1.54
N LEU A 56 -1.87 -14.31 -0.52
CA LEU A 56 -3.25 -13.89 -0.29
C LEU A 56 -3.33 -12.36 -0.14
N HIS A 57 -2.33 -11.77 0.53
CA HIS A 57 -2.21 -10.32 0.67
C HIS A 57 -2.12 -9.62 -0.70
N HIS A 58 -1.23 -10.08 -1.58
CA HIS A 58 -1.01 -9.46 -2.90
C HIS A 58 -2.28 -9.51 -3.77
N VAL A 59 -2.90 -10.69 -3.84
CA VAL A 59 -4.13 -10.87 -4.63
C VAL A 59 -5.28 -10.02 -4.11
N ASN A 60 -5.44 -9.89 -2.78
CA ASN A 60 -6.46 -9.03 -2.18
C ASN A 60 -6.19 -7.54 -2.45
N ARG A 61 -4.92 -7.11 -2.45
CA ARG A 61 -4.55 -5.73 -2.79
C ARG A 61 -4.87 -5.40 -4.24
N LEU A 62 -4.57 -6.29 -5.17
CA LEU A 62 -4.93 -6.12 -6.58
C LEU A 62 -6.44 -6.04 -6.75
N LYS A 63 -7.19 -6.89 -6.03
CA LYS A 63 -8.66 -6.84 -6.03
C LYS A 63 -9.18 -5.50 -5.53
N ALA A 64 -8.65 -5.01 -4.39
CA ALA A 64 -9.02 -3.73 -3.80
C ALA A 64 -8.65 -2.54 -4.72
N ALA A 65 -7.53 -2.62 -5.44
CA ALA A 65 -7.10 -1.59 -6.39
C ALA A 65 -7.94 -1.54 -7.69
N GLY A 66 -8.88 -2.47 -7.86
CA GLY A 66 -9.84 -2.49 -8.96
C GLY A 66 -9.60 -3.56 -10.01
N ALA A 67 -8.77 -4.58 -9.75
CA ALA A 67 -8.68 -5.76 -10.60
C ALA A 67 -9.97 -6.60 -10.49
N ASP A 68 -10.53 -6.99 -11.63
CA ASP A 68 -11.72 -7.84 -11.66
C ASP A 68 -11.32 -9.32 -11.63
N ILE A 69 -10.27 -9.67 -12.38
CA ILE A 69 -9.67 -11.01 -12.47
C ILE A 69 -8.17 -10.90 -12.16
N VAL A 70 -7.68 -11.80 -11.30
CA VAL A 70 -6.25 -12.01 -11.06
C VAL A 70 -5.85 -13.34 -11.67
N THR A 71 -4.96 -13.31 -12.65
CA THR A 71 -4.45 -14.51 -13.30
C THR A 71 -3.10 -14.88 -12.73
N LEU A 72 -2.72 -16.15 -12.91
CA LEU A 72 -1.42 -16.69 -12.52
C LEU A 72 -0.81 -17.40 -13.74
N GLY A 73 0.36 -18.00 -13.58
CA GLY A 73 1.13 -18.61 -14.66
C GLY A 73 1.94 -19.81 -14.19
N SER A 74 3.22 -19.83 -14.56
CA SER A 74 4.13 -20.94 -14.27
C SER A 74 4.39 -21.13 -12.78
N HIS A 75 4.30 -20.06 -12.01
CA HIS A 75 4.54 -20.00 -10.56
C HIS A 75 3.25 -20.06 -9.73
N ALA A 76 2.11 -20.39 -10.36
CA ALA A 76 0.80 -20.38 -9.72
C ALA A 76 0.71 -21.23 -8.43
N PHE A 77 1.60 -22.21 -8.24
CA PHE A 77 1.57 -23.13 -7.10
C PHE A 77 2.77 -23.01 -6.16
N ASP A 78 3.61 -21.99 -6.38
CA ASP A 78 4.77 -21.74 -5.55
C ASP A 78 4.36 -21.01 -4.25
N GLY A 79 5.09 -21.27 -3.17
CA GLY A 79 4.87 -20.63 -1.87
C GLY A 79 3.82 -21.31 -0.96
N PRO A 80 3.85 -20.99 0.35
CA PRO A 80 3.04 -21.66 1.36
C PRO A 80 1.54 -21.32 1.30
N GLU A 81 1.17 -20.19 0.68
CA GLU A 81 -0.21 -19.69 0.62
C GLU A 81 -0.96 -20.09 -0.67
N ALA A 82 -0.32 -20.82 -1.59
CA ALA A 82 -0.89 -21.12 -2.91
C ALA A 82 -2.32 -21.69 -2.85
N ASN A 83 -2.58 -22.62 -1.93
CA ASN A 83 -3.92 -23.20 -1.77
C ASN A 83 -4.99 -22.16 -1.35
N LEU A 84 -4.62 -21.20 -0.51
CA LEU A 84 -5.53 -20.12 -0.06
C LEU A 84 -5.80 -19.14 -1.20
N VAL A 85 -4.78 -18.79 -1.97
CA VAL A 85 -4.90 -17.96 -3.17
C VAL A 85 -5.87 -18.60 -4.18
N HIS A 86 -5.71 -19.90 -4.45
CA HIS A 86 -6.59 -20.64 -5.38
C HIS A 86 -8.03 -20.78 -4.90
N ALA A 87 -8.30 -20.58 -3.60
CA ALA A 87 -9.67 -20.60 -3.08
C ALA A 87 -10.47 -19.34 -3.44
N LEU A 88 -9.79 -18.25 -3.80
CA LEU A 88 -10.44 -16.98 -4.12
C LEU A 88 -11.20 -17.06 -5.46
N PRO A 89 -12.44 -16.55 -5.53
CA PRO A 89 -13.29 -16.71 -6.72
C PRO A 89 -12.86 -15.86 -7.92
N TRP A 90 -12.03 -14.84 -7.72
CA TRP A 90 -11.48 -13.98 -8.78
C TRP A 90 -10.06 -14.37 -9.22
N VAL A 91 -9.51 -15.46 -8.68
CA VAL A 91 -8.20 -15.99 -9.10
C VAL A 91 -8.38 -17.07 -10.16
N VAL A 92 -7.60 -17.00 -11.24
CA VAL A 92 -7.66 -17.94 -12.36
C VAL A 92 -6.26 -18.43 -12.71
N ARG A 93 -6.01 -19.72 -12.51
CA ARG A 93 -4.75 -20.40 -12.87
C ARG A 93 -4.86 -21.07 -14.22
N ALA A 94 -3.74 -21.52 -14.80
CA ALA A 94 -3.78 -22.23 -16.08
C ALA A 94 -4.64 -23.51 -15.98
N MET A 95 -5.67 -23.66 -16.81
CA MET A 95 -6.65 -24.74 -16.69
C MET A 95 -6.05 -26.14 -16.87
N ASN A 96 -4.96 -26.23 -17.62
CA ASN A 96 -4.26 -27.47 -17.93
C ASN A 96 -3.12 -27.82 -16.96
N ALA A 97 -3.05 -27.17 -15.80
CA ALA A 97 -2.07 -27.46 -14.73
C ALA A 97 -2.35 -28.75 -13.92
N GLY A 98 -3.31 -29.58 -14.34
CA GLY A 98 -3.77 -30.77 -13.63
C GLY A 98 -5.16 -30.60 -13.01
N ALA A 99 -5.98 -31.65 -13.09
CA ALA A 99 -7.34 -31.67 -12.53
C ALA A 99 -7.37 -31.83 -11.00
N ASP A 100 -6.28 -32.32 -10.42
CA ASP A 100 -6.06 -32.50 -8.99
C ASP A 100 -5.57 -31.22 -8.28
N ARG A 101 -5.07 -30.23 -9.04
CA ARG A 101 -4.60 -28.96 -8.50
C ARG A 101 -5.76 -27.99 -8.19
N PRO A 102 -5.70 -27.28 -7.06
CA PRO A 102 -6.78 -26.39 -6.63
C PRO A 102 -6.98 -25.20 -7.58
N GLY A 103 -8.10 -24.51 -7.37
CA GLY A 103 -8.46 -23.32 -8.13
C GLY A 103 -9.19 -23.64 -9.42
N ARG A 104 -9.37 -22.60 -10.24
CA ARG A 104 -10.16 -22.64 -11.47
C ARG A 104 -9.33 -22.21 -12.66
N GLY A 105 -9.62 -22.85 -13.79
CA GLY A 105 -8.96 -22.60 -15.08
C GLY A 105 -9.58 -21.48 -15.91
N TRP A 106 -10.84 -21.15 -15.60
CA TRP A 106 -11.65 -20.17 -16.32
C TRP A 106 -12.75 -19.65 -15.41
N VAL A 107 -13.32 -18.50 -15.77
CA VAL A 107 -14.47 -17.90 -15.11
C VAL A 107 -15.44 -17.31 -16.12
N GLU A 108 -16.71 -17.33 -15.77
CA GLU A 108 -17.76 -16.64 -16.50
C GLU A 108 -18.19 -15.40 -15.73
N LEU A 109 -18.31 -14.28 -16.44
CA LEU A 109 -18.68 -13.01 -15.87
C LEU A 109 -19.62 -12.26 -16.82
N ALA A 110 -20.42 -11.36 -16.26
CA ALA A 110 -21.25 -10.45 -17.03
C ALA A 110 -20.67 -9.04 -16.91
N VAL A 111 -20.10 -8.52 -18.00
CA VAL A 111 -19.53 -7.15 -18.05
C VAL A 111 -20.48 -6.30 -18.87
N ASN A 112 -21.00 -5.22 -18.29
CA ASN A 112 -22.05 -4.41 -18.92
C ASN A 112 -23.25 -5.23 -19.43
N ARG A 113 -23.62 -6.30 -18.70
CA ARG A 113 -24.68 -7.27 -19.04
C ARG A 113 -24.39 -8.17 -20.26
N GLU A 114 -23.19 -8.11 -20.84
CA GLU A 114 -22.71 -9.07 -21.84
C GLU A 114 -22.01 -10.24 -21.15
N PRO A 115 -22.45 -11.51 -21.36
CA PRO A 115 -21.73 -12.68 -20.86
C PRO A 115 -20.36 -12.83 -21.54
N LEU A 116 -19.34 -13.13 -20.74
CA LEU A 116 -17.96 -13.29 -21.18
C LEU A 116 -17.33 -14.50 -20.50
N LEU A 117 -16.58 -15.29 -21.26
CA LEU A 117 -15.72 -16.35 -20.75
C LEU A 117 -14.28 -15.87 -20.73
N PHE A 118 -13.67 -15.87 -19.55
CA PHE A 118 -12.24 -15.66 -19.40
C PHE A 118 -11.55 -16.99 -19.10
N VAL A 119 -10.47 -17.28 -19.82
CA VAL A 119 -9.72 -18.54 -19.74
C VAL A 119 -8.26 -18.25 -19.51
N ASN A 120 -7.61 -19.00 -18.61
CA ASN A 120 -6.16 -19.03 -18.48
C ASN A 120 -5.64 -20.41 -18.91
N LEU A 121 -4.66 -20.46 -19.79
CA LEU A 121 -4.13 -21.69 -20.39
C LEU A 121 -2.61 -21.60 -20.56
N CYS A 122 -1.89 -22.64 -20.18
CA CYS A 122 -0.45 -22.75 -20.41
C CYS A 122 -0.20 -23.44 -21.76
N VAL A 123 0.36 -22.74 -22.73
CA VAL A 123 0.53 -23.22 -24.12
C VAL A 123 1.95 -23.70 -24.43
N THR A 124 2.86 -23.58 -23.46
CA THR A 124 4.23 -24.08 -23.53
C THR A 124 4.48 -25.10 -22.43
N ASP A 125 5.32 -26.11 -22.69
CA ASP A 125 5.82 -27.00 -21.65
C ASP A 125 6.85 -26.27 -20.78
N ILE A 126 6.47 -25.99 -19.54
CA ILE A 126 7.25 -25.27 -18.54
C ILE A 126 7.69 -26.18 -17.39
N GLY A 127 7.72 -27.51 -17.60
CA GLY A 127 8.23 -28.50 -16.64
C GLY A 127 7.24 -28.94 -15.56
N ASN A 128 6.16 -28.19 -15.34
CA ASN A 128 5.02 -28.58 -14.52
C ASN A 128 3.99 -29.36 -15.36
N ALA A 129 4.42 -30.45 -15.99
CA ALA A 129 3.66 -31.42 -16.82
C ALA A 129 2.21 -31.01 -17.16
N PRO A 130 2.00 -29.98 -18.01
CA PRO A 130 0.65 -29.59 -18.38
C PRO A 130 -0.02 -30.72 -19.17
N SER A 131 -1.30 -30.96 -18.91
CA SER A 131 -2.14 -31.69 -19.87
C SER A 131 -2.18 -30.92 -21.20
N ASP A 132 -2.44 -31.62 -22.30
CA ASP A 132 -2.42 -31.05 -23.65
C ASP A 132 -3.28 -29.75 -23.71
N PRO A 133 -2.69 -28.59 -24.07
CA PRO A 133 -3.40 -27.32 -24.07
C PRO A 133 -4.55 -27.28 -25.08
N TRP A 134 -4.44 -28.02 -26.19
CA TRP A 134 -5.49 -28.11 -27.20
C TRP A 134 -6.66 -28.95 -26.71
N GLU A 135 -6.40 -30.09 -26.06
CA GLU A 135 -7.45 -30.90 -25.43
C GLU A 135 -8.20 -30.10 -24.35
N ALA A 136 -7.45 -29.38 -23.51
CA ALA A 136 -8.02 -28.49 -22.50
C ALA A 136 -8.91 -27.40 -23.13
N TRP A 137 -8.43 -26.74 -24.18
CA TRP A 137 -9.21 -25.76 -24.94
C TRP A 137 -10.51 -26.36 -25.51
N GLN A 138 -10.44 -27.53 -26.13
CA GLN A 138 -11.60 -28.21 -26.72
C GLN A 138 -12.67 -28.61 -25.69
N SER A 139 -12.30 -28.73 -24.41
CA SER A 139 -13.23 -29.06 -23.32
C SER A 139 -14.08 -27.88 -22.83
N LEU A 140 -13.76 -26.66 -23.25
CA LEU A 140 -14.44 -25.44 -22.76
C LEU A 140 -15.84 -25.26 -23.36
N PRO A 141 -16.77 -24.62 -22.62
CA PRO A 141 -18.07 -24.28 -23.16
C PRO A 141 -17.95 -23.22 -24.26
N THR A 142 -18.74 -23.36 -25.34
CA THR A 142 -18.82 -22.34 -26.39
C THR A 142 -19.51 -21.08 -25.87
N ARG A 143 -18.95 -19.90 -26.18
CA ARG A 143 -19.51 -18.58 -25.85
C ARG A 143 -19.29 -17.58 -26.97
N GLU A 144 -20.13 -16.53 -26.96
CA GLU A 144 -20.03 -15.43 -27.92
C GLU A 144 -18.81 -14.55 -27.68
N ARG A 145 -18.45 -14.34 -26.41
CA ARG A 145 -17.29 -13.56 -25.99
C ARG A 145 -16.30 -14.43 -25.24
N VAL A 146 -15.07 -14.51 -25.73
CA VAL A 146 -13.99 -15.31 -25.11
C VAL A 146 -12.69 -14.53 -25.10
N ILE A 147 -12.09 -14.41 -23.90
CA ILE A 147 -10.77 -13.83 -23.67
C ILE A 147 -9.87 -14.93 -23.15
N VAL A 148 -8.67 -15.06 -23.72
CA VAL A 148 -7.68 -16.05 -23.29
C VAL A 148 -6.42 -15.35 -22.80
N HIS A 149 -5.96 -15.74 -21.62
CA HIS A 149 -4.58 -15.55 -21.16
C HIS A 149 -3.79 -16.82 -21.50
N ALA A 150 -2.84 -16.70 -22.42
CA ALA A 150 -1.97 -17.78 -22.88
C ALA A 150 -0.58 -17.64 -22.26
N VAL A 151 -0.28 -18.45 -21.26
CA VAL A 151 1.04 -18.48 -20.60
C VAL A 151 1.97 -19.34 -21.44
N GLY A 152 3.03 -18.76 -22.00
CA GLY A 152 3.95 -19.53 -22.84
C GLY A 152 4.96 -18.70 -23.57
N ASN A 153 5.92 -19.37 -24.20
CA ASN A 153 6.90 -18.68 -25.02
C ASN A 153 6.23 -18.00 -26.23
N PRO A 154 6.83 -16.93 -26.79
CA PRO A 154 6.25 -16.18 -27.90
C PRO A 154 5.90 -16.99 -29.16
N HIS A 155 6.57 -18.12 -29.40
CA HIS A 155 6.27 -18.96 -30.56
C HIS A 155 4.95 -19.72 -30.34
N ASP A 156 4.81 -20.39 -29.20
CA ASP A 156 3.65 -21.24 -28.93
C ASP A 156 2.38 -20.41 -28.71
N VAL A 157 2.49 -19.22 -28.10
CA VAL A 157 1.37 -18.26 -28.01
C VAL A 157 0.85 -17.88 -29.38
N ARG A 158 1.74 -17.64 -30.35
CA ARG A 158 1.35 -17.32 -31.73
C ARG A 158 0.69 -18.52 -32.42
N VAL A 159 1.26 -19.72 -32.28
CA VAL A 159 0.69 -20.95 -32.83
C VAL A 159 -0.72 -21.17 -32.28
N PHE A 160 -0.89 -21.06 -30.97
CA PHE A 160 -2.20 -21.17 -30.32
C PHE A 160 -3.17 -20.11 -30.81
N GLY A 161 -2.75 -18.84 -30.87
CA GLY A 161 -3.56 -17.73 -31.39
C GLY A 161 -4.10 -18.00 -32.80
N HIS A 162 -3.27 -18.53 -33.70
CA HIS A 162 -3.71 -18.94 -35.03
C HIS A 162 -4.67 -20.13 -35.02
N ALA A 163 -4.47 -21.09 -34.13
CA ALA A 163 -5.35 -22.26 -33.99
C ALA A 163 -6.77 -21.84 -33.54
N VAL A 164 -6.89 -20.84 -32.66
CA VAL A 164 -8.17 -20.34 -32.13
C VAL A 164 -8.69 -19.07 -32.83
N ASP A 165 -8.06 -18.65 -33.93
CA ASP A 165 -8.44 -17.43 -34.64
C ASP A 165 -9.92 -17.49 -35.09
N GLY A 166 -10.69 -16.45 -34.80
CA GLY A 166 -12.13 -16.40 -35.08
C GLY A 166 -13.02 -17.16 -34.10
N SER A 167 -12.47 -17.89 -33.13
CA SER A 167 -13.23 -18.48 -32.01
C SER A 167 -13.07 -17.74 -30.68
N VAL A 168 -12.18 -16.75 -30.62
CA VAL A 168 -11.96 -15.89 -29.43
C VAL A 168 -11.84 -14.43 -29.83
N ASP A 169 -12.19 -13.51 -28.93
CA ASP A 169 -12.03 -12.07 -29.17
C ASP A 169 -10.55 -11.66 -29.09
N VAL A 170 -9.84 -12.13 -28.07
CA VAL A 170 -8.45 -11.76 -27.81
C VAL A 170 -7.67 -12.86 -27.09
N VAL A 171 -6.40 -13.00 -27.48
CA VAL A 171 -5.38 -13.80 -26.79
C VAL A 171 -4.30 -12.86 -26.26
N PHE A 172 -4.12 -12.85 -24.94
CA PHE A 172 -3.06 -12.15 -24.24
C PHE A 172 -1.97 -13.14 -23.84
N GLY A 173 -0.81 -13.06 -24.47
CA GLY A 173 0.36 -13.83 -24.07
C GLY A 173 1.11 -13.20 -22.89
N THR A 174 1.70 -14.04 -22.05
CA THR A 174 2.66 -13.62 -20.99
C THR A 174 3.72 -14.71 -20.80
N LEU A 175 4.67 -14.50 -19.87
CA LEU A 175 5.81 -15.36 -19.46
C LEU A 175 7.16 -14.72 -19.78
N GLY A 176 7.28 -14.00 -20.90
CA GLY A 176 8.55 -13.47 -21.39
C GLY A 176 9.02 -12.19 -20.68
N HIS A 177 8.13 -11.52 -19.94
CA HIS A 177 8.39 -10.25 -19.24
C HIS A 177 8.84 -9.08 -20.14
N GLU A 178 8.76 -9.26 -21.46
CA GLU A 178 9.13 -8.27 -22.47
C GLU A 178 7.96 -7.99 -23.40
N ALA A 179 7.45 -6.75 -23.40
CA ALA A 179 6.31 -6.38 -24.23
C ALA A 179 6.59 -6.56 -25.73
N SER A 180 5.73 -7.34 -26.40
CA SER A 180 5.84 -7.55 -27.85
C SER A 180 5.41 -6.31 -28.65
N ARG A 181 6.18 -5.96 -29.69
CA ARG A 181 5.85 -4.84 -30.60
C ARG A 181 4.77 -5.16 -31.64
N HIS A 182 4.53 -6.44 -31.93
CA HIS A 182 3.65 -6.88 -33.02
C HIS A 182 2.30 -7.37 -32.50
N ASP A 183 1.59 -6.52 -31.78
CA ASP A 183 0.21 -6.80 -31.40
C ASP A 183 -0.69 -6.51 -32.60
N HIS A 184 -1.47 -7.51 -33.02
CA HIS A 184 -2.18 -7.41 -34.28
C HIS A 184 -3.47 -8.24 -34.27
N ARG A 185 -4.29 -7.98 -35.29
CA ARG A 185 -5.48 -8.76 -35.55
C ARG A 185 -5.15 -9.86 -36.56
N LEU A 186 -5.52 -11.09 -36.23
CA LEU A 186 -5.38 -12.26 -37.08
C LEU A 186 -6.41 -12.28 -38.22
N PRO A 187 -6.20 -13.09 -39.28
CA PRO A 187 -7.04 -13.06 -40.48
C PRO A 187 -8.55 -13.27 -40.25
N ARG A 188 -8.93 -14.10 -39.27
CA ARG A 188 -10.33 -14.37 -38.90
C ARG A 188 -10.85 -13.49 -37.76
N GLY A 189 -10.03 -12.56 -37.29
CA GLY A 189 -10.47 -11.41 -36.51
C GLY A 189 -10.11 -11.44 -35.03
N THR A 190 -9.47 -12.50 -34.54
CA THR A 190 -8.95 -12.56 -33.16
C THR A 190 -7.82 -11.55 -32.99
N MET A 191 -7.84 -10.81 -31.89
CA MET A 191 -6.74 -9.94 -31.49
C MET A 191 -5.66 -10.77 -30.77
N LEU A 192 -4.40 -10.57 -31.12
CA LEU A 192 -3.28 -11.32 -30.55
C LEU A 192 -2.22 -10.36 -30.03
N VAL A 193 -1.94 -10.50 -28.73
CA VAL A 193 -0.77 -9.93 -28.07
C VAL A 193 0.17 -11.09 -27.79
N THR A 194 1.39 -11.06 -28.34
CA THR A 194 2.29 -12.21 -28.14
C THR A 194 2.85 -12.25 -26.73
N ASP A 195 3.23 -11.09 -26.20
CA ASP A 195 3.61 -10.96 -24.80
C ASP A 195 3.20 -9.56 -24.32
N VAL A 196 2.44 -9.51 -23.21
CA VAL A 196 2.02 -8.25 -22.61
C VAL A 196 3.21 -7.54 -21.97
N GLY A 197 4.26 -8.22 -21.54
CA GLY A 197 5.37 -7.63 -20.78
C GLY A 197 5.18 -7.78 -19.28
N MET A 198 5.77 -6.87 -18.51
CA MET A 198 5.74 -6.95 -17.04
C MET A 198 5.37 -5.61 -16.37
N VAL A 199 4.99 -5.70 -15.11
CA VAL A 199 4.90 -4.54 -14.21
C VAL A 199 5.87 -4.75 -13.06
N GLY A 200 6.98 -4.01 -13.04
CA GLY A 200 8.07 -4.24 -12.09
C GLY A 200 9.36 -3.51 -12.46
N PRO A 201 10.49 -3.86 -11.84
CA PRO A 201 11.77 -3.20 -12.07
C PRO A 201 12.23 -3.34 -13.53
N ASN A 202 12.51 -2.22 -14.21
CA ASN A 202 13.00 -2.16 -15.59
C ASN A 202 14.52 -2.39 -15.66
N ALA A 203 14.98 -3.49 -15.07
CA ALA A 203 16.39 -3.84 -15.01
C ALA A 203 16.58 -5.36 -14.94
N GLY A 204 17.78 -5.80 -15.30
CA GLY A 204 18.17 -7.21 -15.20
C GLY A 204 17.36 -8.12 -16.13
N ILE A 205 17.04 -9.31 -15.63
CA ILE A 205 16.29 -10.33 -16.37
C ILE A 205 14.92 -10.46 -15.71
N GLY A 206 13.89 -9.88 -16.34
CA GLY A 206 12.53 -9.87 -15.79
C GLY A 206 12.45 -9.18 -14.42
N GLY A 207 13.26 -8.15 -14.17
CA GLY A 207 13.31 -7.43 -12.89
C GLY A 207 14.23 -8.06 -11.84
N PHE A 208 14.85 -9.21 -12.12
CA PHE A 208 15.76 -9.90 -11.21
C PHE A 208 17.23 -9.71 -11.58
N SER A 209 18.09 -9.88 -10.57
CA SER A 209 19.53 -9.85 -10.75
C SER A 209 19.97 -10.92 -11.77
N PRO A 210 20.87 -10.61 -12.72
CA PRO A 210 21.20 -11.53 -13.82
C PRO A 210 22.11 -12.70 -13.41
N GLU A 211 22.75 -12.64 -12.25
CA GLU A 211 23.85 -13.53 -11.83
C GLU A 211 23.42 -15.00 -11.82
N TRP A 212 22.21 -15.29 -11.33
CA TRP A 212 21.68 -16.67 -11.29
C TRP A 212 21.51 -17.25 -12.70
N ALA A 213 20.98 -16.46 -13.64
CA ALA A 213 20.74 -16.90 -15.01
C ALA A 213 22.06 -17.04 -15.78
N VAL A 214 23.00 -16.11 -15.56
CA VAL A 214 24.35 -16.16 -16.16
C VAL A 214 25.11 -17.38 -15.66
N SER A 215 25.07 -17.69 -14.37
CA SER A 215 25.70 -18.90 -13.81
C SER A 215 25.10 -20.16 -14.42
N ALA A 216 23.75 -20.24 -14.48
CA ALA A 216 23.05 -21.37 -15.11
C ALA A 216 23.42 -21.55 -16.59
N PHE A 217 23.57 -20.46 -17.34
CA PHE A 217 23.91 -20.50 -18.76
C PHE A 217 25.38 -20.87 -19.01
N THR A 218 26.30 -20.32 -18.22
CA THR A 218 27.76 -20.48 -18.43
C THR A 218 28.32 -21.74 -17.79
N GLY A 219 27.59 -22.38 -16.88
CA GLY A 219 28.09 -23.50 -16.07
C GLY A 219 29.15 -23.07 -15.03
N ALA A 220 29.28 -21.76 -14.79
CA ALA A 220 30.11 -21.24 -13.70
C ALA A 220 29.54 -21.68 -12.35
N ALA A 221 30.40 -21.78 -11.33
CA ALA A 221 29.94 -22.06 -9.97
C ALA A 221 28.81 -21.08 -9.59
N PRO A 222 27.74 -21.56 -8.93
CA PRO A 222 26.64 -20.70 -8.50
C PRO A 222 27.20 -19.52 -7.73
N ASP A 223 26.88 -18.30 -8.18
CA ASP A 223 27.15 -17.11 -7.37
C ASP A 223 26.33 -17.24 -6.07
N PRO A 224 26.92 -17.08 -4.88
CA PRO A 224 26.18 -17.06 -3.63
C PRO A 224 25.19 -15.89 -3.51
N GLN A 225 25.15 -14.95 -4.46
CA GLN A 225 24.14 -13.89 -4.45
C GLN A 225 22.72 -14.44 -4.60
N PRO A 226 21.77 -13.97 -3.77
CA PRO A 226 20.41 -14.48 -3.76
C PRO A 226 19.67 -14.11 -5.05
N TYR A 227 18.76 -14.97 -5.49
CA TYR A 227 17.68 -14.60 -6.41
C TYR A 227 16.92 -13.41 -5.82
N ALA A 228 17.18 -12.23 -6.37
CA ALA A 228 16.74 -10.96 -5.79
C ALA A 228 16.21 -10.01 -6.87
N LEU A 229 15.20 -9.24 -6.48
CA LEU A 229 14.66 -8.17 -7.30
C LEU A 229 15.63 -6.99 -7.32
N LEU A 230 15.79 -6.40 -8.50
CA LEU A 230 16.52 -5.15 -8.66
C LEU A 230 15.63 -3.96 -8.28
N GLY A 231 16.25 -2.89 -7.80
CA GLY A 231 15.59 -1.59 -7.67
C GLY A 231 15.71 -0.79 -8.97
N GLY A 232 15.22 0.46 -8.95
CA GLY A 232 15.37 1.41 -10.06
C GLY A 232 14.05 1.82 -10.67
N ASP A 233 14.08 2.21 -11.95
CA ASP A 233 12.89 2.62 -12.69
C ASP A 233 11.92 1.44 -12.86
N MET A 234 10.63 1.73 -12.79
CA MET A 234 9.59 0.73 -13.00
C MET A 234 9.11 0.76 -14.46
N VAL A 235 8.85 -0.42 -15.03
CA VAL A 235 8.03 -0.58 -16.23
C VAL A 235 6.61 -0.97 -15.81
N CYS A 236 5.62 -0.54 -16.57
CA CYS A 236 4.22 -0.88 -16.34
C CYS A 236 3.56 -1.25 -17.67
N ASP A 237 3.80 -2.47 -18.13
CA ASP A 237 3.25 -2.94 -19.39
C ASP A 237 1.81 -3.44 -19.23
N GLY A 238 0.95 -2.94 -20.11
CA GLY A 238 -0.43 -3.40 -20.24
C GLY A 238 -0.98 -3.15 -21.64
N VAL A 239 -2.13 -3.77 -21.93
CA VAL A 239 -2.87 -3.60 -23.18
C VAL A 239 -4.34 -3.35 -22.88
N VAL A 240 -4.94 -2.40 -23.58
CA VAL A 240 -6.38 -2.19 -23.63
C VAL A 240 -6.93 -2.77 -24.93
N ALA A 241 -7.80 -3.77 -24.81
CA ALA A 241 -8.60 -4.31 -25.89
C ALA A 241 -10.00 -3.69 -25.88
N THR A 242 -10.35 -2.96 -26.93
CA THR A 242 -11.73 -2.55 -27.16
C THR A 242 -12.44 -3.63 -27.95
N LEU A 243 -13.47 -4.24 -27.35
CA LEU A 243 -14.32 -5.27 -27.94
C LEU A 243 -15.65 -4.63 -28.40
N GLY A 244 -15.93 -4.69 -29.70
CA GLY A 244 -17.13 -4.13 -30.33
C GLY A 244 -17.62 -5.01 -31.49
N ALA A 245 -18.41 -4.44 -32.40
CA ALA A 245 -18.79 -5.10 -33.65
C ALA A 245 -17.74 -4.83 -34.74
N GLY A 246 -17.24 -5.90 -35.37
CA GLY A 246 -16.40 -5.85 -36.58
C GLY A 246 -15.22 -4.86 -36.51
N PRO A 247 -15.28 -3.70 -37.20
CA PRO A 247 -14.20 -2.72 -37.30
C PRO A 247 -13.87 -1.95 -36.01
N LEU A 248 -14.68 -2.10 -34.95
CA LEU A 248 -14.47 -1.42 -33.67
C LEU A 248 -13.48 -2.15 -32.75
N ASN A 249 -13.02 -3.35 -33.12
CA ASN A 249 -12.02 -4.08 -32.35
C ASN A 249 -10.64 -3.42 -32.47
N ARG A 250 -10.04 -3.07 -31.33
CA ARG A 250 -8.74 -2.38 -31.28
C ARG A 250 -7.90 -2.88 -30.11
N LEU A 251 -6.59 -3.02 -30.33
CA LEU A 251 -5.58 -3.16 -29.29
C LEU A 251 -4.76 -1.88 -29.17
N GLU A 252 -4.59 -1.39 -27.96
CA GLU A 252 -3.77 -0.22 -27.63
C GLU A 252 -2.88 -0.57 -26.43
N ARG A 253 -1.58 -0.29 -26.52
CA ARG A 253 -0.70 -0.40 -25.35
C ARG A 253 -1.06 0.69 -24.35
N VAL A 254 -0.96 0.36 -23.08
CA VAL A 254 -1.13 1.31 -21.97
C VAL A 254 -0.04 2.40 -22.08
N PRO A 255 -0.37 3.70 -21.89
CA PRO A 255 0.61 4.76 -22.06
C PRO A 255 1.74 4.72 -21.01
N GLU A 256 2.94 5.17 -21.41
CA GLU A 256 4.15 5.19 -20.57
C GLU A 256 4.03 6.11 -19.34
N ASP A 257 3.02 6.99 -19.26
CA ASP A 257 2.79 7.85 -18.09
C ASP A 257 2.36 7.08 -16.84
N LEU A 258 1.86 5.85 -17.02
CA LEU A 258 1.74 4.87 -15.93
C LEU A 258 3.09 4.28 -15.49
N GLY A 259 4.15 4.43 -16.28
CA GLY A 259 5.53 4.01 -15.99
C GLY A 259 6.42 5.10 -15.35
N ALA A 260 5.98 6.37 -15.30
CA ALA A 260 6.77 7.43 -14.67
C ALA A 260 6.68 7.37 -13.13
N ASN A 261 7.85 7.41 -12.48
CA ASN A 261 8.00 7.44 -11.03
C ASN A 261 7.21 8.60 -10.42
N GLY A 262 6.13 8.23 -9.72
CA GLY A 262 5.24 9.20 -9.09
C GLY A 262 4.07 8.52 -8.39
N SER A 263 4.35 7.73 -7.35
CA SER A 263 3.37 7.49 -6.27
C SER A 263 3.99 6.66 -5.15
N ALA A 264 3.88 7.19 -3.94
CA ALA A 264 4.04 6.43 -2.70
C ALA A 264 2.96 5.33 -2.60
N PRO A 265 3.24 4.19 -1.92
CA PRO A 265 2.27 3.10 -1.76
C PRO A 265 1.06 3.54 -0.91
N MET A 266 -0.13 3.07 -1.31
CA MET A 266 -1.43 3.51 -0.77
C MET A 266 -1.88 2.77 0.50
N VAL A 267 -2.39 3.52 1.48
CA VAL A 267 -3.40 3.10 2.49
C VAL A 267 -4.62 2.46 1.83
N ALA A 268 -5.21 1.44 2.46
CA ALA A 268 -6.46 0.81 2.03
C ALA A 268 -7.57 1.86 1.81
N GLU A 269 -8.32 1.74 0.71
CA GLU A 269 -9.42 2.67 0.45
C GLU A 269 -10.49 2.57 1.54
N PRO A 270 -11.11 3.69 1.94
CA PRO A 270 -12.21 3.68 2.90
C PRO A 270 -13.33 2.73 2.46
N GLU A 271 -13.71 1.78 3.31
CA GLU A 271 -14.80 0.85 3.01
C GLU A 271 -16.14 1.59 2.95
N GLN A 272 -16.96 1.30 1.94
CA GLN A 272 -18.38 1.61 1.99
C GLN A 272 -19.09 0.56 2.85
N ARG A 273 -19.32 0.90 4.13
CA ARG A 273 -20.14 0.06 5.02
C ARG A 273 -21.60 0.41 4.79
N GLY A 274 -22.40 -0.58 4.39
CA GLY A 274 -23.75 -0.41 3.87
C GLY A 274 -24.64 0.54 4.65
N ASP A 275 -24.62 1.82 4.24
CA ASP A 275 -25.53 2.94 4.55
C ASP A 275 -25.02 4.24 3.88
N ASP A 276 -24.34 4.15 2.73
CA ASP A 276 -23.67 5.27 2.03
C ASP A 276 -22.55 5.99 2.83
N ARG A 277 -21.94 5.30 3.81
CA ARG A 277 -20.88 5.85 4.68
C ARG A 277 -19.50 5.48 4.14
N THR A 278 -18.68 6.48 3.81
CA THR A 278 -17.23 6.35 3.67
C THR A 278 -16.61 6.18 5.06
N TYR A 279 -15.79 5.15 5.28
CA TYR A 279 -15.24 4.84 6.61
C TYR A 279 -13.73 4.61 6.58
N LEU A 280 -12.96 5.38 7.35
CA LEU A 280 -11.53 5.14 7.59
C LEU A 280 -11.26 5.10 9.09
N ARG A 281 -10.63 4.02 9.57
CA ARG A 281 -10.17 3.87 10.95
C ARG A 281 -8.66 3.98 11.04
N ILE A 282 -8.19 4.95 11.82
CA ILE A 282 -6.78 5.23 12.05
C ILE A 282 -6.40 4.85 13.48
N GLY A 283 -5.37 4.01 13.64
CA GLY A 283 -4.69 3.82 14.92
C GLY A 283 -3.54 4.81 15.06
N LEU A 284 -3.44 5.48 16.20
CA LEU A 284 -2.40 6.46 16.50
C LEU A 284 -1.60 6.02 17.72
N ILE A 285 -0.28 6.01 17.57
CA ILE A 285 0.68 5.71 18.63
C ILE A 285 1.62 6.91 18.72
N ALA A 286 1.79 7.50 19.89
CA ALA A 286 2.65 8.67 20.06
C ALA A 286 3.77 8.37 21.06
N ASP A 287 4.95 8.94 20.80
CA ASP A 287 6.10 8.97 21.71
C ASP A 287 6.42 7.59 22.34
N PRO A 288 6.71 6.56 21.53
CA PRO A 288 7.02 5.22 22.04
C PRO A 288 8.39 5.12 22.70
N HIS A 289 9.38 5.93 22.30
CA HIS A 289 10.75 5.92 22.82
C HIS A 289 11.32 4.49 22.95
N VAL A 290 11.29 3.73 21.85
CA VAL A 290 11.87 2.38 21.84
C VAL A 290 13.36 2.48 22.16
N ASP A 291 13.81 1.77 23.18
CA ASP A 291 15.21 1.70 23.58
C ASP A 291 15.56 0.26 23.99
N LEU A 292 16.71 -0.22 23.52
CA LEU A 292 17.21 -1.56 23.79
C LEU A 292 18.28 -1.57 24.90
N ASP A 293 18.86 -0.41 25.22
CA ASP A 293 19.84 -0.24 26.29
C ASP A 293 19.58 1.06 27.06
N PRO A 294 18.48 1.10 27.83
CA PRO A 294 17.98 2.32 28.41
C PRO A 294 18.93 2.87 29.49
N PRO A 295 19.17 4.19 29.51
CA PRO A 295 19.98 4.82 30.55
C PRO A 295 19.29 4.76 31.92
N LYS A 296 19.83 5.51 32.89
CA LYS A 296 19.19 5.74 34.21
C LYS A 296 17.75 6.28 34.03
N GLU A 297 16.97 6.27 35.11
CA GLU A 297 15.59 6.74 35.13
C GLU A 297 15.42 8.14 34.50
N VAL A 298 14.55 8.22 33.49
CA VAL A 298 14.13 9.46 32.80
C VAL A 298 12.69 9.78 33.20
N ARG A 299 12.38 11.08 33.35
CA ARG A 299 11.03 11.55 33.71
C ARG A 299 10.67 12.82 32.94
N TRP A 300 9.47 12.83 32.36
CA TRP A 300 8.85 14.05 31.86
C TRP A 300 7.70 14.49 32.76
N HIS A 301 6.44 14.15 32.47
CA HIS A 301 5.35 14.31 33.43
C HIS A 301 5.39 13.16 34.43
N ASN A 302 5.62 11.95 33.91
CA ASN A 302 5.71 10.69 34.62
C ASN A 302 7.05 9.99 34.32
N PRO A 303 7.44 8.97 35.11
CA PRO A 303 8.65 8.21 34.79
C PRO A 303 8.47 7.43 33.49
N TYR A 304 9.43 7.52 32.60
CA TYR A 304 9.43 6.76 31.35
C TYR A 304 9.60 5.26 31.64
N ARG A 305 8.92 4.42 30.87
CA ARG A 305 9.06 2.97 30.91
C ARG A 305 10.02 2.47 29.84
N LEU A 306 11.21 3.06 29.74
CA LEU A 306 12.20 2.75 28.70
C LEU A 306 12.57 1.27 28.65
N LYS A 307 12.69 0.59 29.80
CA LYS A 307 12.96 -0.86 29.85
C LYS A 307 11.86 -1.71 29.23
N GLU A 308 10.63 -1.21 29.27
CA GLU A 308 9.44 -1.91 28.76
C GLU A 308 9.04 -1.36 27.39
N SER A 309 9.72 -0.33 26.85
CA SER A 309 9.27 0.38 25.66
C SER A 309 9.15 -0.49 24.41
N PRO A 310 10.05 -1.47 24.13
CA PRO A 310 9.84 -2.38 23.01
C PRO A 310 8.58 -3.25 23.16
N GLU A 311 8.26 -3.68 24.38
CA GLU A 311 7.06 -4.48 24.65
C GLU A 311 5.79 -3.61 24.61
N LEU A 312 5.85 -2.38 25.12
CA LEU A 312 4.74 -1.42 25.03
C LEU A 312 4.42 -1.10 23.57
N PHE A 313 5.46 -0.88 22.75
CA PHE A 313 5.31 -0.66 21.32
C PHE A 313 4.60 -1.83 20.64
N ALA A 314 5.10 -3.06 20.81
CA ALA A 314 4.47 -4.24 20.23
C ALA A 314 3.00 -4.40 20.67
N ARG A 315 2.69 -4.17 21.96
CA ARG A 315 1.32 -4.22 22.49
C ARG A 315 0.42 -3.12 21.91
N ALA A 316 0.93 -1.91 21.75
CA ALA A 316 0.20 -0.80 21.14
C ALA A 316 -0.15 -1.12 19.68
N PHE A 317 0.82 -1.62 18.93
CA PHE A 317 0.64 -2.07 17.55
C PHE A 317 -0.41 -3.16 17.44
N GLU A 318 -0.28 -4.23 18.23
CA GLU A 318 -1.24 -5.33 18.25
C GLU A 318 -2.65 -4.84 18.66
N ARG A 319 -2.74 -3.87 19.57
CA ARG A 319 -4.05 -3.32 19.96
C ARG A 319 -4.70 -2.51 18.83
N CYS A 320 -3.95 -1.71 18.08
CA CYS A 320 -4.48 -1.03 16.89
C CYS A 320 -5.06 -2.03 15.88
N ARG A 321 -4.38 -3.16 15.67
CA ARG A 321 -4.86 -4.26 14.82
C ARG A 321 -6.17 -4.87 15.32
N GLN A 322 -6.25 -5.17 16.62
CA GLN A 322 -7.46 -5.74 17.23
C GLN A 322 -8.66 -4.79 17.14
N GLU A 323 -8.42 -3.48 17.15
CA GLU A 323 -9.45 -2.47 16.93
C GLU A 323 -9.83 -2.32 15.44
N GLY A 324 -9.18 -3.04 14.54
CA GLY A 324 -9.46 -3.04 13.10
C GLY A 324 -9.02 -1.75 12.42
N ALA A 325 -7.85 -1.21 12.78
CA ALA A 325 -7.29 -0.05 12.10
C ALA A 325 -6.91 -0.37 10.65
N ASP A 326 -7.33 0.49 9.72
CA ASP A 326 -6.96 0.43 8.30
C ASP A 326 -5.55 0.98 8.06
N LEU A 327 -5.14 1.90 8.93
CA LEU A 327 -3.83 2.57 8.95
C LEU A 327 -3.39 2.79 10.40
N VAL A 328 -2.12 2.50 10.73
CA VAL A 328 -1.48 2.84 12.00
C VAL A 328 -0.42 3.92 11.79
N VAL A 329 -0.53 5.07 12.46
CA VAL A 329 0.48 6.14 12.39
C VAL A 329 1.20 6.26 13.72
N VAL A 330 2.53 6.26 13.68
CA VAL A 330 3.38 6.54 14.84
C VAL A 330 3.89 7.98 14.75
N LEU A 331 3.49 8.80 15.71
CA LEU A 331 3.65 10.26 15.71
C LEU A 331 4.97 10.71 16.34
N GLY A 332 6.11 10.20 15.85
CA GLY A 332 7.44 10.65 16.27
C GLY A 332 7.95 10.04 17.57
N ASP A 333 9.21 10.36 17.87
CA ASP A 333 10.04 9.83 18.95
C ASP A 333 10.00 8.30 18.99
N LEU A 334 10.25 7.71 17.81
CA LEU A 334 10.25 6.27 17.59
C LEU A 334 11.29 5.59 18.49
N SER A 335 12.46 6.21 18.60
CA SER A 335 13.56 5.79 19.44
C SER A 335 13.91 6.89 20.46
N ASP A 336 14.44 6.51 21.62
CA ASP A 336 14.84 7.52 22.62
C ASP A 336 16.10 8.30 22.20
N ARG A 337 16.98 7.69 21.40
CA ARG A 337 18.32 8.22 21.09
C ARG A 337 18.68 8.27 19.60
N GLY A 338 17.75 7.92 18.71
CA GLY A 338 18.05 7.84 17.27
C GLY A 338 19.01 6.70 16.92
N ASP A 339 19.04 5.61 17.70
CA ASP A 339 19.95 4.49 17.45
C ASP A 339 19.37 3.45 16.48
N ALA A 340 20.26 2.83 15.69
CA ALA A 340 19.86 1.95 14.61
C ALA A 340 19.15 0.67 15.10
N ALA A 341 19.55 0.14 16.26
CA ALA A 341 18.98 -1.10 16.76
C ALA A 341 17.54 -0.89 17.26
N ALA A 342 17.25 0.25 17.89
CA ALA A 342 15.89 0.65 18.23
C ALA A 342 15.02 0.85 16.99
N PHE A 343 15.51 1.54 15.96
CA PHE A 343 14.78 1.68 14.69
C PHE A 343 14.52 0.33 14.02
N GLU A 344 15.50 -0.57 14.01
CA GLU A 344 15.34 -1.92 13.49
C GLU A 344 14.19 -2.65 14.19
N ARG A 345 14.12 -2.53 15.52
CA ARG A 345 13.06 -3.13 16.31
C ARG A 345 11.69 -2.53 15.97
N VAL A 346 11.60 -1.20 15.87
CA VAL A 346 10.39 -0.49 15.47
C VAL A 346 9.88 -0.98 14.11
N LEU A 347 10.80 -1.11 13.14
CA LEU A 347 10.46 -1.61 11.80
C LEU A 347 9.97 -3.05 11.84
N GLN A 348 10.67 -3.96 12.53
CA GLN A 348 10.28 -5.37 12.61
C GLN A 348 8.88 -5.56 13.20
N GLU A 349 8.55 -4.83 14.26
CA GLU A 349 7.23 -4.89 14.90
C GLU A 349 6.13 -4.30 13.99
N ALA A 350 6.43 -3.23 13.24
CA ALA A 350 5.51 -2.65 12.27
C ALA A 350 5.29 -3.57 11.05
N GLU A 351 6.33 -4.23 10.55
CA GLU A 351 6.29 -5.13 9.40
C GLU A 351 5.50 -6.43 9.66
N ALA A 352 5.54 -6.92 10.91
CA ALA A 352 4.88 -8.17 11.30
C ALA A 352 3.34 -8.14 11.20
N LEU A 353 2.71 -6.99 10.90
CA LEU A 353 1.31 -6.75 11.24
C LEU A 353 0.27 -6.88 10.11
N GLY A 354 0.67 -6.95 8.84
CA GLY A 354 -0.30 -7.11 7.73
C GLY A 354 -1.29 -5.94 7.51
N CYS A 355 -1.19 -4.83 8.25
CA CYS A 355 -1.85 -3.54 7.96
C CYS A 355 -0.80 -2.44 7.73
N TRP A 356 -1.17 -1.33 7.10
CA TRP A 356 -0.23 -0.26 6.77
C TRP A 356 0.14 0.56 8.00
N ALA A 357 1.44 0.74 8.22
CA ALA A 357 2.03 1.54 9.29
C ALA A 357 2.82 2.71 8.71
N TRP A 358 2.70 3.88 9.33
CA TRP A 358 3.43 5.07 8.93
C TRP A 358 4.21 5.62 10.11
N LEU A 359 5.53 5.62 9.98
CA LEU A 359 6.44 6.05 11.01
C LEU A 359 6.92 7.48 10.72
N LEU A 360 6.55 8.41 11.59
CA LEU A 360 7.08 9.76 11.55
C LEU A 360 8.28 9.88 12.48
N PRO A 361 9.33 10.62 12.11
CA PRO A 361 10.40 10.96 13.04
C PRO A 361 9.92 12.03 14.02
N GLY A 362 10.37 11.95 15.27
CA GLY A 362 10.31 13.05 16.23
C GLY A 362 11.67 13.73 16.41
N ASN A 363 11.76 14.64 17.38
CA ASN A 363 13.01 15.36 17.63
C ASN A 363 14.12 14.46 18.19
N HIS A 364 13.77 13.34 18.84
CA HIS A 364 14.73 12.33 19.27
C HIS A 364 15.31 11.52 18.10
N ASP A 365 14.62 11.49 16.96
CA ASP A 365 14.99 10.66 15.80
C ASP A 365 15.87 11.40 14.78
N VAL A 366 15.92 12.75 14.82
CA VAL A 366 16.54 13.58 13.77
C VAL A 366 17.95 14.09 14.07
N GLY A 367 18.53 13.81 15.24
CA GLY A 367 19.80 14.38 15.71
C GLY A 367 21.03 14.26 14.79
N ASP A 368 21.05 13.28 13.87
CA ASP A 368 22.06 13.12 12.81
C ASP A 368 21.59 13.66 11.43
N GLY A 369 20.78 14.73 11.43
CA GLY A 369 20.20 15.32 10.21
C GLY A 369 19.04 14.52 9.61
N GLY A 370 18.31 13.75 10.43
CA GLY A 370 17.17 12.93 10.01
C GLY A 370 17.52 11.81 9.03
N LYS A 371 18.80 11.43 8.95
CA LYS A 371 19.33 10.49 7.97
C LYS A 371 19.13 9.02 8.36
N ARG A 372 19.35 8.64 9.62
CA ARG A 372 19.38 7.23 10.05
C ARG A 372 18.07 6.48 9.79
N LEU A 373 16.94 7.02 10.20
CA LEU A 373 15.63 6.39 9.98
C LEU A 373 15.39 6.14 8.47
N ARG A 374 15.71 7.15 7.63
CA ARG A 374 15.57 7.08 6.16
C ARG A 374 16.59 6.14 5.51
N GLU A 375 17.85 6.16 5.95
CA GLU A 375 18.93 5.29 5.49
C GLU A 375 18.64 3.82 5.83
N MET A 376 18.03 3.56 6.98
CA MET A 376 17.69 2.21 7.41
C MET A 376 16.49 1.61 6.69
N THR A 377 15.58 2.44 6.17
CA THR A 377 14.48 1.99 5.31
C THR A 377 14.73 2.15 3.83
N GLN A 378 15.83 2.82 3.42
CA GLN A 378 16.25 2.83 2.03
C GLN A 378 16.52 1.39 1.57
N GLY A 379 15.72 0.91 0.61
CA GLY A 379 15.84 -0.46 0.09
C GLY A 379 15.13 -1.53 0.92
N ARG A 380 14.41 -1.18 2.00
CA ARG A 380 13.48 -2.12 2.66
C ARG A 380 12.16 -2.15 1.88
N SER A 381 11.80 -3.35 1.46
CA SER A 381 10.68 -3.66 0.56
C SER A 381 9.42 -4.12 1.30
N SER A 382 9.28 -3.81 2.59
CA SER A 382 8.01 -4.00 3.27
C SER A 382 7.08 -2.85 2.89
N GLY A 383 6.24 -3.05 1.86
CA GLY A 383 5.17 -2.10 1.47
C GLY A 383 4.13 -1.79 2.57
N LEU A 384 4.36 -2.27 3.79
CA LEU A 384 3.57 -2.05 5.00
C LEU A 384 4.11 -0.91 5.87
N VAL A 385 5.34 -0.42 5.67
CA VAL A 385 5.93 0.63 6.52
C VAL A 385 6.43 1.81 5.69
N SER A 386 5.81 2.98 5.84
CA SER A 386 6.20 4.22 5.14
C SER A 386 6.92 5.21 6.06
N GLN A 387 7.77 6.06 5.45
CA GLN A 387 8.50 7.14 6.12
C GLN A 387 8.54 8.43 5.30
N GLY A 388 8.81 9.55 5.99
CA GLY A 388 9.01 10.85 5.36
C GLY A 388 7.71 11.57 5.03
N PRO A 389 7.79 12.77 4.43
CA PRO A 389 6.63 13.61 4.21
C PRO A 389 5.86 12.98 3.06
N PHE A 390 4.71 12.42 3.36
CA PHE A 390 3.80 12.03 2.31
C PHE A 390 3.34 13.32 1.64
N SER A 391 3.78 13.51 0.40
CA SER A 391 3.18 14.48 -0.50
C SER A 391 1.74 14.03 -0.78
N GLY A 392 0.85 14.28 0.17
CA GLY A 392 -0.61 14.08 0.17
C GLY A 392 -1.13 12.83 -0.54
N GLN A 393 -1.49 11.77 0.20
CA GLN A 393 -2.29 10.67 -0.35
C GLN A 393 -3.72 11.12 -0.50
N ARG A 394 -4.31 10.98 -1.68
CA ARG A 394 -5.75 11.17 -1.86
C ARG A 394 -6.40 9.80 -1.86
N LEU A 395 -7.29 9.58 -0.91
CA LEU A 395 -8.12 8.38 -0.83
C LEU A 395 -9.43 8.60 -1.57
N ALA A 396 -9.98 7.53 -2.14
CA ALA A 396 -11.37 7.52 -2.57
C ALA A 396 -12.30 7.97 -1.43
N GLY A 397 -13.30 8.80 -1.73
CA GLY A 397 -14.20 9.36 -0.73
C GLY A 397 -13.84 10.77 -0.22
N GLY A 398 -12.77 11.39 -0.74
CA GLY A 398 -12.46 12.80 -0.48
C GLY A 398 -11.71 13.03 0.84
N ILE A 399 -10.83 12.10 1.20
CA ILE A 399 -9.89 12.22 2.33
C ILE A 399 -8.48 12.36 1.76
N GLN A 400 -7.73 13.34 2.26
CA GLN A 400 -6.31 13.49 2.00
C GLN A 400 -5.52 13.18 3.28
N LEU A 401 -4.55 12.27 3.19
CA LEU A 401 -3.60 11.96 4.25
C LEU A 401 -2.26 12.63 3.94
N ALA A 402 -1.70 13.39 4.87
CA ALA A 402 -0.38 13.99 4.71
C ALA A 402 0.35 14.01 6.05
N ALA A 403 1.67 13.92 6.03
CA ALA A 403 2.45 14.07 7.25
C ALA A 403 3.59 15.06 7.09
N LEU A 404 3.86 15.76 8.19
CA LEU A 404 4.95 16.70 8.31
C LEU A 404 6.21 15.94 8.73
N ASP A 405 7.20 15.99 7.86
CA ASP A 405 8.52 15.45 8.12
C ASP A 405 9.43 16.49 8.77
N LEU A 406 10.43 16.01 9.49
CA LEU A 406 11.31 16.82 10.32
C LEU A 406 12.78 16.69 9.92
N GLU A 407 13.51 17.75 10.22
CA GLU A 407 14.97 17.75 10.25
C GLU A 407 15.48 18.44 11.52
N ALA A 408 16.69 18.07 11.96
CA ALA A 408 17.32 18.70 13.10
C ALA A 408 17.56 20.18 12.85
N SER A 409 17.33 21.00 13.87
CA SER A 409 17.77 22.39 13.88
C SER A 409 19.20 22.52 14.38
N ASP A 410 19.68 23.76 14.47
CA ASP A 410 20.94 24.13 15.11
C ASP A 410 20.94 23.95 16.64
N GLU A 411 19.77 23.82 17.25
CA GLU A 411 19.59 23.61 18.69
C GLU A 411 19.30 22.13 19.01
N PRO A 412 19.97 21.54 20.03
CA PRO A 412 19.71 20.18 20.45
C PRO A 412 18.25 19.96 20.81
N TRP A 413 17.67 18.83 20.36
CA TRP A 413 16.28 18.43 20.63
C TRP A 413 15.22 19.35 20.05
N VAL A 414 15.59 20.35 19.25
CA VAL A 414 14.66 21.21 18.50
C VAL A 414 14.71 20.80 17.04
N ALA A 415 13.52 20.62 16.45
CA ALA A 415 13.37 20.27 15.04
C ALA A 415 12.66 21.39 14.26
N GLN A 416 12.80 21.35 12.94
CA GLN A 416 12.08 22.20 12.01
C GLN A 416 11.41 21.35 10.93
N SER A 417 10.41 21.91 10.25
CA SER A 417 9.77 21.20 9.15
C SER A 417 10.72 21.04 7.97
N ARG A 418 10.58 19.90 7.27
CA ARG A 418 11.37 19.60 6.08
C ARG A 418 10.50 19.64 4.82
N GLY A 419 10.94 20.39 3.83
CA GLY A 419 10.31 20.46 2.51
C GLY A 419 9.15 21.44 2.43
N SER A 420 8.42 21.41 1.31
CA SER A 420 7.30 22.33 1.08
C SER A 420 6.00 21.80 1.67
N LEU A 421 5.28 22.67 2.38
CA LEU A 421 3.92 22.40 2.89
C LEU A 421 2.86 22.44 1.79
N ALA A 422 3.15 23.05 0.64
CA ALA A 422 2.15 23.30 -0.40
C ALA A 422 1.47 22.01 -0.92
N PRO A 423 2.20 20.91 -1.22
CA PRO A 423 1.57 19.65 -1.62
C PRO A 423 0.67 19.05 -0.53
N MET A 424 1.06 19.20 0.74
CA MET A 424 0.28 18.71 1.87
C MET A 424 -1.05 19.44 1.99
N LEU A 425 -1.08 20.72 1.65
CA LEU A 425 -2.23 21.62 1.81
C LEU A 425 -3.04 21.83 0.51
N ALA A 426 -2.66 21.19 -0.59
CA ALA A 426 -3.34 21.30 -1.88
C ALA A 426 -4.59 20.41 -1.95
N GLY A 427 -5.61 20.83 -2.70
CA GLY A 427 -6.86 20.09 -2.87
C GLY A 427 -8.04 20.62 -2.05
N ASP A 428 -9.20 20.02 -2.29
CA ASP A 428 -10.52 20.37 -1.75
C ASP A 428 -11.13 19.25 -0.88
N GLU A 429 -10.30 18.30 -0.46
CA GLU A 429 -10.68 17.18 0.42
C GLU A 429 -10.65 17.50 1.92
N LEU A 430 -11.23 16.61 2.75
CA LEU A 430 -10.93 16.56 4.18
C LEU A 430 -9.48 16.16 4.37
N ARG A 431 -8.73 16.89 5.18
CA ARG A 431 -7.31 16.62 5.37
C ARG A 431 -6.99 16.08 6.75
N CYS A 432 -6.25 14.98 6.80
CA CYS A 432 -5.60 14.45 7.99
C CYS A 432 -4.11 14.78 7.90
N LEU A 433 -3.68 15.70 8.75
CA LEU A 433 -2.28 16.11 8.91
C LEU A 433 -1.70 15.36 10.10
N PHE A 434 -0.70 14.53 9.88
CA PHE A 434 0.06 13.88 10.94
C PHE A 434 1.37 14.63 11.15
N ALA A 435 1.68 14.99 12.39
CA ALA A 435 2.94 15.62 12.74
C ALA A 435 3.40 15.07 14.08
N HIS A 436 4.69 15.15 14.38
CA HIS A 436 5.12 14.93 15.76
C HIS A 436 4.76 16.14 16.63
N TYR A 437 5.08 17.34 16.18
CA TYR A 437 4.77 18.60 16.88
C TYR A 437 3.33 19.09 16.63
N PRO A 438 2.72 19.82 17.59
CA PRO A 438 1.49 20.57 17.35
C PRO A 438 1.67 21.60 16.23
N LEU A 439 0.66 21.74 15.37
CA LEU A 439 0.65 22.74 14.28
C LEU A 439 -0.24 23.95 14.58
N VAL A 440 -0.82 23.98 15.78
CA VAL A 440 -1.62 25.10 16.31
C VAL A 440 -1.13 25.47 17.71
N PRO A 441 -1.33 26.72 18.18
CA PRO A 441 -0.85 27.13 19.49
C PRO A 441 -1.56 26.37 20.63
N THR A 442 -0.77 25.75 21.50
CA THR A 442 -1.25 24.98 22.67
C THR A 442 -0.61 25.41 23.99
N ALA A 443 0.53 26.11 23.94
CA ALA A 443 1.36 26.42 25.11
C ALA A 443 0.61 27.12 26.26
N ALA A 444 -0.30 28.03 25.97
CA ALA A 444 -1.03 28.75 27.00
C ALA A 444 -1.99 27.83 27.77
N GLU A 445 -2.75 26.99 27.06
CA GLU A 445 -3.66 26.02 27.64
C GLU A 445 -2.94 24.93 28.42
N VAL A 446 -1.87 24.37 27.85
CA VAL A 446 -1.03 23.33 28.49
C VAL A 446 -0.46 23.84 29.81
N ARG A 447 0.15 25.03 29.81
CA ARG A 447 0.73 25.64 31.01
C ARG A 447 -0.34 26.01 32.04
N ARG A 448 -1.52 26.48 31.61
CA ARG A 448 -2.64 26.80 32.50
C ARG A 448 -3.16 25.58 33.24
N ALA A 449 -3.11 24.41 32.61
CA ALA A 449 -3.45 23.13 33.23
C ALA A 449 -2.35 22.58 34.14
N GLY A 450 -1.20 23.25 34.25
CA GLY A 450 -0.09 22.84 35.12
C GLY A 450 0.83 21.79 34.50
N PHE A 451 0.70 21.50 33.20
CA PHE A 451 1.56 20.54 32.50
C PHE A 451 2.79 21.22 31.88
N LYS A 452 3.88 20.45 31.76
CA LYS A 452 5.06 20.85 30.98
C LYS A 452 4.71 20.98 29.49
N HIS A 453 5.36 21.92 28.82
CA HIS A 453 5.25 22.09 27.37
C HIS A 453 6.62 21.80 26.76
N ALA A 454 6.68 20.86 25.82
CA ALA A 454 7.93 20.37 25.23
C ALA A 454 8.59 21.36 24.26
N GLY A 455 7.84 22.36 23.79
CA GLY A 455 8.32 23.34 22.82
C GLY A 455 7.48 23.26 21.56
N ASP A 456 7.85 24.06 20.57
CA ASP A 456 7.24 24.07 19.24
C ASP A 456 8.36 23.89 18.19
N LEU A 457 7.97 23.64 16.94
CA LEU A 457 8.90 23.67 15.82
C LEU A 457 9.65 25.00 15.74
N ARG A 458 10.91 24.96 15.29
CA ARG A 458 11.71 26.16 15.01
C ARG A 458 10.98 27.14 14.09
N ASP A 459 10.33 26.61 13.07
CA ASP A 459 9.58 27.31 12.02
C ASP A 459 8.06 27.28 12.25
N PHE A 460 7.62 27.07 13.50
CA PHE A 460 6.20 26.95 13.86
C PHE A 460 5.33 28.09 13.31
N ALA A 461 5.81 29.33 13.34
CA ALA A 461 5.04 30.48 12.86
C ALA A 461 4.68 30.36 11.36
N GLU A 462 5.59 29.85 10.54
CA GLU A 462 5.35 29.65 9.10
C GLU A 462 4.39 28.48 8.87
N VAL A 463 4.64 27.36 9.55
CA VAL A 463 3.83 26.14 9.44
C VAL A 463 2.39 26.39 9.88
N HIS A 464 2.21 26.98 11.07
CA HIS A 464 0.89 27.36 11.59
C HIS A 464 0.16 28.32 10.64
N ALA A 465 0.85 29.34 10.11
CA ALA A 465 0.23 30.25 9.16
C ALA A 465 -0.20 29.56 7.87
N ALA A 466 0.56 28.56 7.38
CA ALA A 466 0.17 27.77 6.23
C ALA A 466 -1.06 26.90 6.50
N VAL A 467 -1.10 26.20 7.63
CA VAL A 467 -2.23 25.36 8.06
C VAL A 467 -3.51 26.20 8.19
N MET A 468 -3.44 27.36 8.84
CA MET A 468 -4.60 28.24 9.04
C MET A 468 -5.06 28.97 7.77
N ARG A 469 -4.19 29.12 6.75
CA ARG A 469 -4.58 29.69 5.45
C ARG A 469 -5.37 28.72 4.59
N CYS A 470 -5.25 27.42 4.82
CA CYS A 470 -6.01 26.44 4.06
C CYS A 470 -7.48 26.50 4.49
N PRO A 471 -8.44 26.68 3.55
CA PRO A 471 -9.86 26.84 3.90
C PRO A 471 -10.60 25.50 4.11
N MET A 472 -9.97 24.38 3.77
CA MET A 472 -10.59 23.06 3.80
C MET A 472 -10.67 22.50 5.22
N PRO A 473 -11.61 21.60 5.55
CA PRO A 473 -11.63 20.94 6.85
C PRO A 473 -10.33 20.17 7.08
N GLN A 474 -9.73 20.36 8.26
CA GLN A 474 -8.45 19.77 8.63
C GLN A 474 -8.54 19.11 10.01
N ILE A 475 -7.84 17.99 10.15
CA ILE A 475 -7.57 17.34 11.43
C ILE A 475 -6.05 17.24 11.56
N VAL A 476 -5.50 17.73 12.66
CA VAL A 476 -4.07 17.68 12.95
C VAL A 476 -3.87 16.71 14.10
N PHE A 477 -3.07 15.67 13.89
CA PHE A 477 -2.67 14.72 14.92
C PHE A 477 -1.22 14.99 15.33
N SER A 478 -0.97 15.07 16.64
CA SER A 478 0.37 15.29 17.19
C SER A 478 0.69 14.41 18.39
N GLY A 479 1.98 14.10 18.58
CA GLY A 479 2.55 13.58 19.83
C GLY A 479 3.23 14.72 20.59
N HIS A 480 4.51 14.57 20.93
CA HIS A 480 5.48 15.56 21.42
C HIS A 480 5.16 16.25 22.77
N LEU A 481 3.90 16.61 23.01
CA LEU A 481 3.49 17.27 24.25
C LEU A 481 3.41 16.30 25.44
N HIS A 482 3.43 14.99 25.17
CA HIS A 482 3.25 13.95 26.17
C HIS A 482 1.95 14.12 26.95
N LEU A 483 0.88 14.51 26.26
CA LEU A 483 -0.43 14.70 26.87
C LEU A 483 -1.56 14.42 25.89
N ARG A 484 -2.71 14.00 26.43
CA ARG A 484 -3.95 13.88 25.66
C ARG A 484 -4.63 15.23 25.58
N GLY A 485 -4.82 15.79 24.40
CA GLY A 485 -5.44 17.11 24.23
C GLY A 485 -6.27 17.23 22.97
N GLU A 486 -7.22 18.16 22.97
CA GLU A 486 -8.03 18.47 21.80
C GLU A 486 -8.34 19.96 21.74
N TRP A 487 -8.27 20.53 20.54
CA TRP A 487 -8.54 21.94 20.29
C TRP A 487 -9.22 22.13 18.95
N VAL A 488 -10.23 23.00 18.92
CA VAL A 488 -10.80 23.49 17.66
C VAL A 488 -10.30 24.91 17.40
N ARG A 489 -9.81 25.15 16.18
CA ARG A 489 -9.34 26.43 15.65
C ARG A 489 -9.92 26.61 14.26
N ASP A 490 -11.04 27.32 14.14
CA ASP A 490 -11.77 27.51 12.89
C ASP A 490 -12.08 26.17 12.17
N ASN A 491 -11.37 25.89 11.08
CA ASN A 491 -11.51 24.69 10.26
C ASN A 491 -10.55 23.55 10.66
N VAL A 492 -9.76 23.72 11.72
CA VAL A 492 -8.78 22.75 12.23
C VAL A 492 -9.26 22.12 13.53
N LEU A 493 -9.34 20.79 13.55
CA LEU A 493 -9.45 19.97 14.75
C LEU A 493 -8.06 19.42 15.09
N ALA A 494 -7.42 19.94 16.14
CA ALA A 494 -6.13 19.45 16.60
C ALA A 494 -6.33 18.43 17.74
N ILE A 495 -5.74 17.25 17.58
CA ILE A 495 -5.79 16.13 18.52
C ILE A 495 -4.34 15.78 18.91
N ALA A 496 -3.96 16.08 20.15
CA ALA A 496 -2.73 15.58 20.74
C ALA A 496 -2.98 14.21 21.38
N CYS A 497 -2.20 13.22 20.97
CA CYS A 497 -2.25 11.87 21.50
C CYS A 497 -1.40 11.77 22.77
N GLY A 498 -1.90 11.06 23.78
CA GLY A 498 -1.08 10.77 24.96
C GLY A 498 0.11 9.86 24.59
N PRO A 499 1.21 9.96 25.35
CA PRO A 499 2.43 9.23 25.07
C PRO A 499 2.26 7.75 25.43
N LEU A 500 2.93 6.89 24.67
CA LEU A 500 3.00 5.47 24.97
C LEU A 500 4.03 5.18 26.08
N ILE A 501 5.13 5.93 26.12
CA ILE A 501 6.25 5.66 27.02
C ILE A 501 5.95 5.91 28.50
N GLU A 502 5.00 6.79 28.81
CA GLU A 502 4.63 7.16 30.17
C GLU A 502 3.12 7.07 30.42
N ALA A 503 2.69 7.05 31.68
CA ALA A 503 1.29 6.88 32.02
C ALA A 503 0.42 7.99 31.37
N PRO A 504 -0.71 7.63 30.73
CA PRO A 504 -1.47 6.38 30.89
C PRO A 504 -1.17 5.28 29.85
N HIS A 505 -0.06 5.34 29.11
CA HIS A 505 0.34 4.35 28.11
C HIS A 505 -0.76 4.06 27.09
N GLU A 506 -1.17 5.09 26.35
CA GLU A 506 -2.37 5.02 25.51
C GLU A 506 -2.08 5.03 24.02
N ILE A 507 -2.99 4.41 23.28
CA ILE A 507 -3.16 4.60 21.84
C ILE A 507 -4.45 5.39 21.59
N ALA A 508 -4.59 5.98 20.40
CA ALA A 508 -5.85 6.58 19.94
C ALA A 508 -6.39 5.81 18.72
N ILE A 509 -7.69 5.50 18.74
CA ILE A 509 -8.42 5.01 17.57
C ILE A 509 -9.32 6.14 17.08
N VAL A 510 -9.16 6.53 15.82
CA VAL A 510 -9.91 7.62 15.19
C VAL A 510 -10.70 7.07 14.02
N ASP A 511 -12.01 7.20 14.12
CA ASP A 511 -12.97 6.84 13.09
C ASP A 511 -13.36 8.11 12.32
N LEU A 512 -13.12 8.09 11.01
CA LEU A 512 -13.53 9.12 10.07
C LEU A 512 -14.69 8.58 9.26
N ALA A 513 -15.80 9.31 9.28
CA ALA A 513 -16.95 8.97 8.47
C ALA A 513 -17.55 10.19 7.78
N LYS A 514 -18.20 9.95 6.64
CA LYS A 514 -19.07 10.93 6.00
C LYS A 514 -20.52 10.49 6.19
N VAL A 515 -21.31 11.28 6.92
CA VAL A 515 -22.71 10.99 7.27
C VAL A 515 -23.57 12.16 6.81
N ASP A 516 -24.58 11.89 5.99
CA ASP A 516 -25.46 12.91 5.38
C ASP A 516 -24.68 14.04 4.68
N GLY A 517 -23.55 13.69 4.05
CA GLY A 517 -22.66 14.63 3.37
C GLY A 517 -21.73 15.45 4.28
N LEU A 518 -21.85 15.32 5.60
CA LEU A 518 -21.01 15.99 6.59
C LEU A 518 -19.90 15.06 7.09
N TRP A 519 -18.72 15.62 7.37
CA TRP A 519 -17.63 14.87 7.99
C TRP A 519 -17.86 14.72 9.48
N THR A 520 -17.78 13.49 9.97
CA THR A 520 -17.92 13.13 11.37
C THR A 520 -16.68 12.39 11.84
N ILE A 521 -16.08 12.84 12.94
CA ILE A 521 -14.88 12.26 13.53
C ILE A 521 -15.22 11.73 14.91
N ALA A 522 -14.76 10.53 15.25
CA ALA A 522 -14.86 9.99 16.59
C ALA A 522 -13.50 9.46 17.02
N ARG A 523 -13.02 9.89 18.19
CA ARG A 523 -11.76 9.43 18.77
C ARG A 523 -12.05 8.65 20.05
N ARG A 524 -11.37 7.52 20.24
CA ARG A 524 -11.29 6.76 21.50
C ARG A 524 -9.84 6.53 21.88
N CYS A 525 -9.47 6.85 23.12
CA CYS A 525 -8.15 6.57 23.68
C CYS A 525 -8.21 5.31 24.55
N ILE A 526 -7.23 4.42 24.37
CA ILE A 526 -7.19 3.11 25.01
C ILE A 526 -5.83 2.95 25.67
N SER A 527 -5.82 2.83 27.00
CA SER A 527 -4.63 2.42 27.73
C SER A 527 -4.34 0.95 27.47
N ILE A 528 -3.11 0.64 27.08
CA ILE A 528 -2.69 -0.72 26.73
C ILE A 528 -2.18 -1.54 27.94
N ARG A 529 -2.18 -0.92 29.12
CA ARG A 529 -1.82 -1.55 30.39
C ARG A 529 -2.50 -0.84 31.56
N ALA A 530 -2.52 -1.52 32.71
CA ALA A 530 -2.77 -0.87 33.99
C ALA A 530 -1.62 0.07 34.35
N PHE A 531 -1.97 1.18 34.99
CA PHE A 531 -1.06 2.19 35.50
C PHE A 531 -1.60 2.68 36.85
N ASP A 532 -0.68 3.01 37.77
CA ASP A 532 -1.00 3.69 39.02
C ASP A 532 -0.93 5.20 38.80
N GLU A 533 -1.57 6.00 39.67
CA GLU A 533 -1.58 7.45 39.52
C GLU A 533 -0.24 8.09 39.96
N GLU A 534 0.52 8.56 38.97
CA GLU A 534 1.16 9.90 39.05
C GLU A 534 0.73 10.72 37.82
N VAL A 535 0.49 12.02 38.07
CA VAL A 535 -0.13 13.07 37.23
C VAL A 535 -0.56 12.61 35.82
N LEU A 536 -1.86 12.40 35.63
CA LEU A 536 -2.44 12.13 34.31
C LEU A 536 -2.29 13.38 33.40
N PRO A 537 -1.43 13.35 32.36
CA PRO A 537 -1.23 14.50 31.49
C PRO A 537 -2.35 14.50 30.44
N VAL A 538 -3.57 14.81 30.87
CA VAL A 538 -4.77 14.76 30.01
C VAL A 538 -5.58 16.03 30.17
N LEU A 539 -5.85 16.72 29.06
CA LEU A 539 -6.68 17.91 28.97
C LEU A 539 -8.11 17.60 28.54
N CYS A 540 -8.35 16.42 27.97
CA CYS A 540 -9.67 15.97 27.55
C CYS A 540 -9.94 14.50 27.94
N GLY A 541 -11.21 14.11 27.82
CA GLY A 541 -11.67 12.75 28.10
C GLY A 541 -11.06 11.70 27.17
N THR A 542 -11.35 10.43 27.43
CA THR A 542 -10.89 9.30 26.61
C THR A 542 -11.71 9.11 25.34
N ALA A 543 -12.82 9.83 25.17
CA ALA A 543 -13.60 9.81 23.95
C ALA A 543 -14.01 11.24 23.57
N GLY A 544 -14.12 11.48 22.26
CA GLY A 544 -14.65 12.73 21.71
C GLY A 544 -15.23 12.48 20.32
N SER A 545 -16.21 13.28 19.92
CA SER A 545 -16.77 13.24 18.58
C SER A 545 -17.03 14.64 18.06
N TRP A 546 -16.86 14.83 16.76
CA TRP A 546 -17.00 16.12 16.08
C TRP A 546 -17.70 15.98 14.75
N VAL A 547 -18.43 17.02 14.37
CA VAL A 547 -19.02 17.17 13.03
C VAL A 547 -18.49 18.46 12.40
N TYR A 548 -18.11 18.40 11.13
CA TYR A 548 -17.74 19.59 10.37
C TYR A 548 -18.99 20.22 9.73
N THR A 549 -19.24 21.48 10.05
CA THR A 549 -20.38 22.26 9.54
C THR A 549 -19.90 23.52 8.84
N SER A 550 -20.83 24.34 8.34
CA SER A 550 -20.52 25.68 7.81
C SER A 550 -19.89 26.63 8.85
N ARG A 551 -19.93 26.29 10.14
CA ARG A 551 -19.29 27.04 11.23
C ARG A 551 -17.94 26.45 11.65
N GLY A 552 -17.40 25.47 10.91
CA GLY A 552 -16.21 24.71 11.29
C GLY A 552 -16.56 23.45 12.10
N TRP A 553 -15.55 22.91 12.78
CA TRP A 553 -15.70 21.73 13.65
C TRP A 553 -16.51 22.05 14.90
N GLN A 554 -17.45 21.18 15.24
CA GLN A 554 -18.25 21.26 16.45
C GLN A 554 -18.24 19.93 17.17
N ALA A 555 -18.15 19.95 18.50
CA ALA A 555 -18.34 18.73 19.29
C ALA A 555 -19.78 18.20 19.07
N ALA A 556 -19.89 16.90 18.84
CA ALA A 556 -21.14 16.20 18.51
C ALA A 556 -21.88 15.69 19.74
#